data_AF-A0A9E1UVW8-F1
#
_entry.id   AF-A0A9E1UVW8-F1
#
_cell.length_a   1.000
_cell.length_b   1.000
_cell.length_c   1.000
_cell.angle_alpha   90.00
_cell.angle_beta   90.00
_cell.angle_gamma   90.00
#
_symmetry.space_group_name_H-M   'P 1'
#
loop_
_entity.id
_entity.type
_entity.pdbx_description
1 polymer ?
#
loop_
_entity_poly.entity_id
_entity_poly.type
_entity_poly.pdbx_seq_one_letter_code
_entity_poly.pdbx_strand_id
1 'polypeptide(L)'
;MTHASRFLAATAVLFGLAMQTSAASPEKLRAEQELLRKLSLTRTQLRPLSLDTALVRAGKPQAIICHADAADWRAAATRIQAAIRQATGVSLPLKTDQQLTAEEAQQTNLILVGMLDNHRLVARLYHNIFACLDVGYTGEKGYVIRSIHAPFGGGNMLLVGGSYGPGTKLAAEAFASLVKKHGRRRELVFERLLVLKQDGKKQQETRIGLLTDKTRDAAIKRIRNTFAKAGQGRGGVAGIVKHAIRYHRGGGDPRQAEVYKAGMQAMREYYANDAYIKKEGLARYDRDFRDSWTHGLAISWDLMEESGVFDDAERLANTNILICLGLECTLYQHWQGARVESWRKNKNIVHNHNTFPALG
;
A
#
# COMPACT_ATOMS: atom_id res chain seq x y z
N MET A 1 -30.84 -68.01 16.57
CA MET A 1 -30.20 -67.99 15.23
C MET A 1 -30.70 -66.75 14.48
N THR A 2 -29.88 -66.22 13.57
CA THR A 2 -30.12 -65.14 12.58
C THR A 2 -30.28 -63.69 13.07
N HIS A 3 -29.17 -62.95 13.04
CA HIS A 3 -28.93 -61.75 12.19
C HIS A 3 -27.93 -60.78 12.82
N ALA A 4 -26.67 -61.23 12.93
CA ALA A 4 -25.50 -60.35 12.99
C ALA A 4 -24.85 -60.40 11.62
N SER A 5 -24.94 -59.32 10.84
CA SER A 5 -24.15 -58.97 9.63
C SER A 5 -25.00 -58.09 8.72
N ARG A 6 -24.90 -56.75 8.85
CA ARG A 6 -25.22 -55.72 7.83
C ARG A 6 -25.38 -54.34 8.50
N PHE A 7 -24.33 -53.80 9.11
CA PHE A 7 -24.27 -52.36 9.46
C PHE A 7 -22.82 -51.84 9.53
N LEU A 8 -21.97 -52.31 8.61
CA LEU A 8 -20.60 -51.85 8.43
C LEU A 8 -20.23 -51.89 6.94
N ALA A 9 -20.99 -51.17 6.12
CA ALA A 9 -20.68 -50.98 4.70
C ALA A 9 -21.37 -49.74 4.09
N ALA A 10 -21.58 -48.68 4.87
CA ALA A 10 -22.23 -47.45 4.39
C ALA A 10 -21.58 -46.16 4.92
N THR A 11 -20.27 -46.19 5.19
CA THR A 11 -19.53 -45.03 5.72
C THR A 11 -18.23 -44.73 4.95
N ALA A 12 -18.13 -45.19 3.69
CA ALA A 12 -16.92 -45.01 2.89
C ALA A 12 -17.16 -44.63 1.42
N VAL A 13 -18.37 -44.20 1.05
CA VAL A 13 -18.69 -43.79 -0.33
C VAL A 13 -19.52 -42.51 -0.30
N LEU A 14 -18.84 -41.35 -0.22
CA LEU A 14 -19.27 -40.03 -0.75
C LEU A 14 -18.51 -38.81 -0.19
N PHE A 15 -17.34 -38.97 0.45
CA PHE A 15 -16.45 -37.84 0.81
C PHE A 15 -15.06 -37.94 0.16
N GLY A 16 -15.03 -38.53 -1.03
CA GLY A 16 -13.83 -38.65 -1.86
C GLY A 16 -14.11 -38.26 -3.30
N LEU A 17 -14.78 -37.13 -3.54
CA LEU A 17 -14.54 -36.40 -4.79
C LEU A 17 -13.11 -35.86 -4.68
N ALA A 18 -12.16 -36.73 -4.99
CA ALA A 18 -10.88 -36.32 -5.49
C ALA A 18 -11.19 -35.30 -6.59
N MET A 19 -10.97 -34.02 -6.31
CA MET A 19 -10.75 -33.04 -7.36
C MET A 19 -9.52 -33.53 -8.10
N GLN A 20 -9.72 -34.41 -9.07
CA GLN A 20 -8.76 -34.67 -10.12
C GLN A 20 -8.61 -33.34 -10.85
N THR A 21 -7.64 -32.56 -10.41
CA THR A 21 -7.14 -31.40 -11.15
C THR A 21 -6.50 -31.96 -12.41
N SER A 22 -7.32 -32.16 -13.45
CA SER A 22 -6.80 -32.42 -14.78
C SER A 22 -6.10 -31.14 -15.24
N ALA A 23 -4.90 -31.32 -15.81
CA ALA A 23 -4.14 -30.21 -16.37
C ALA A 23 -5.03 -29.37 -17.29
N ALA A 24 -4.84 -28.04 -17.31
CA ALA A 24 -5.56 -27.20 -18.24
C ALA A 24 -5.25 -27.64 -19.69
N SER A 25 -6.27 -27.64 -20.56
CA SER A 25 -6.05 -27.96 -21.97
C SER A 25 -5.11 -26.94 -22.62
N PRO A 26 -4.31 -27.33 -23.63
CA PRO A 26 -3.44 -26.39 -24.34
C PRO A 26 -4.19 -25.21 -24.98
N GLU A 27 -5.45 -25.42 -25.36
CA GLU A 27 -6.32 -24.35 -25.86
C GLU A 27 -6.70 -23.35 -24.75
N LYS A 28 -7.11 -23.84 -23.58
CA LYS A 28 -7.41 -22.99 -22.41
C LYS A 28 -6.18 -22.16 -22.02
N LEU A 29 -5.00 -22.79 -21.93
CA LEU A 29 -3.76 -22.11 -21.57
C LEU A 29 -3.42 -20.99 -22.58
N ARG A 30 -3.60 -21.24 -23.89
CA ARG A 30 -3.40 -20.22 -24.92
C ARG A 30 -4.39 -19.06 -24.80
N ALA A 31 -5.67 -19.35 -24.57
CA ALA A 31 -6.69 -18.31 -24.40
C ALA A 31 -6.43 -17.44 -23.16
N GLU A 32 -6.03 -18.05 -22.04
CA GLU A 32 -5.66 -17.36 -20.81
C GLU A 32 -4.39 -16.49 -21.00
N GLN A 33 -3.38 -16.99 -21.71
CA GLN A 33 -2.18 -16.22 -22.07
C GLN A 33 -2.53 -15.02 -22.97
N GLU A 34 -3.43 -15.20 -23.94
CA GLU A 34 -3.87 -14.11 -24.80
C GLU A 34 -4.64 -13.05 -24.00
N LEU A 35 -5.51 -13.47 -23.08
CA LEU A 35 -6.22 -12.56 -22.18
C LEU A 35 -5.24 -11.76 -21.31
N LEU A 36 -4.27 -12.44 -20.69
CA LEU A 36 -3.25 -11.76 -19.88
C LEU A 36 -2.43 -10.77 -20.73
N ARG A 37 -2.07 -11.14 -21.97
CA ARG A 37 -1.37 -10.24 -22.90
C ARG A 37 -2.20 -8.99 -23.24
N LYS A 38 -3.52 -9.14 -23.43
CA LYS A 38 -4.43 -8.01 -23.70
C LYS A 38 -4.57 -7.07 -22.50
N LEU A 39 -4.51 -7.60 -21.29
CA LEU A 39 -4.63 -6.82 -20.04
C LEU A 39 -3.29 -6.26 -19.54
N SER A 40 -2.17 -6.85 -19.96
CA SER A 40 -0.84 -6.38 -19.60
C SER A 40 -0.59 -4.99 -20.14
N LEU A 41 0.03 -4.15 -19.32
CA LEU A 41 0.45 -2.83 -19.71
C LEU A 41 1.73 -2.89 -20.54
N THR A 42 1.88 -1.88 -21.38
CA THR A 42 3.13 -1.50 -22.03
C THR A 42 3.76 -0.31 -21.29
N ARG A 43 5.02 0.02 -21.60
CA ARG A 43 5.74 1.13 -20.95
C ARG A 43 5.00 2.47 -21.08
N THR A 44 4.34 2.72 -22.21
CA THR A 44 3.58 3.96 -22.45
C THR A 44 2.25 4.00 -21.70
N GLN A 45 1.77 2.86 -21.20
CA GLN A 45 0.56 2.76 -20.38
C GLN A 45 0.85 2.78 -18.87
N LEU A 46 2.12 2.77 -18.46
CA LEU A 46 2.46 2.95 -17.06
C LEU A 46 2.03 4.34 -16.59
N ARG A 47 1.39 4.36 -15.41
CA ARG A 47 1.04 5.61 -14.76
C ARG A 47 2.32 6.41 -14.47
N PRO A 48 2.36 7.71 -14.82
CA PRO A 48 3.45 8.58 -14.40
C PRO A 48 3.53 8.65 -12.86
N LEU A 49 4.74 8.73 -12.32
CA LEU A 49 4.94 8.92 -10.88
C LEU A 49 4.55 10.35 -10.50
N SER A 50 3.79 10.51 -9.40
CA SER A 50 3.34 11.82 -8.92
C SER A 50 4.26 12.35 -7.81
N LEU A 51 5.58 12.37 -8.04
CA LEU A 51 6.56 12.66 -6.98
C LEU A 51 6.55 14.12 -6.51
N ASP A 52 6.20 15.04 -7.40
CA ASP A 52 6.24 16.49 -7.13
C ASP A 52 4.95 16.95 -6.44
N THR A 53 5.10 17.41 -5.20
CA THR A 53 4.03 18.05 -4.44
C THR A 53 4.22 19.57 -4.47
N ALA A 54 3.59 20.21 -5.45
CA ALA A 54 3.60 21.66 -5.58
C ALA A 54 2.71 22.30 -4.51
N LEU A 55 3.29 23.17 -3.68
CA LEU A 55 2.57 23.98 -2.70
C LEU A 55 2.31 25.39 -3.21
N VAL A 56 3.29 25.95 -3.92
CA VAL A 56 3.20 27.25 -4.58
C VAL A 56 3.83 27.13 -5.96
N ARG A 57 3.14 27.59 -7.01
CA ARG A 57 3.67 27.63 -8.37
C ARG A 57 3.32 28.93 -9.06
N ALA A 58 4.30 29.56 -9.70
CA ALA A 58 4.13 30.83 -10.42
C ALA A 58 3.48 31.96 -9.58
N GLY A 59 3.60 31.90 -8.25
CA GLY A 59 3.00 32.87 -7.32
C GLY A 59 1.55 32.60 -6.96
N LYS A 60 1.01 31.42 -7.29
CA LYS A 60 -0.35 30.99 -6.93
C LYS A 60 -0.29 29.83 -5.92
N PRO A 61 -1.21 29.77 -4.94
CA PRO A 61 -1.33 28.61 -4.07
C PRO A 61 -1.70 27.38 -4.92
N GLN A 62 -1.05 26.25 -4.67
CA GLN A 62 -1.34 24.96 -5.29
C GLN A 62 -1.81 23.92 -4.26
N ALA A 63 -1.82 24.30 -2.98
CA ALA A 63 -2.22 23.44 -1.89
C ALA A 63 -3.06 24.17 -0.84
N ILE A 64 -3.83 23.39 -0.07
CA ILE A 64 -4.58 23.83 1.11
C ILE A 64 -3.94 23.23 2.36
N ILE A 65 -3.77 24.03 3.41
CA ILE A 65 -3.42 23.51 4.74
C ILE A 65 -4.72 23.13 5.45
N CYS A 66 -4.90 21.85 5.71
CA CYS A 66 -6.05 21.28 6.41
C CYS A 66 -5.60 20.77 7.77
N HIS A 67 -6.25 21.19 8.85
CA HIS A 67 -5.84 20.82 10.21
C HIS A 67 -7.00 20.31 11.06
N ALA A 68 -6.66 19.50 12.07
CA ALA A 68 -7.61 19.11 13.12
C ALA A 68 -8.11 20.34 13.88
N ASP A 69 -9.38 20.36 14.29
CA ASP A 69 -9.97 21.49 14.99
C ASP A 69 -9.65 21.49 16.50
N ALA A 70 -8.37 21.68 16.80
CA ALA A 70 -7.86 21.79 18.16
C ALA A 70 -6.65 22.74 18.21
N ALA A 71 -6.43 23.37 19.37
CA ALA A 71 -5.49 24.48 19.55
C ALA A 71 -4.06 24.16 19.07
N ASP A 72 -3.50 23.01 19.48
CA ASP A 72 -2.12 22.63 19.14
C ASP A 72 -1.93 22.44 17.63
N TRP A 73 -2.88 21.77 16.96
CA TRP A 73 -2.84 21.53 15.52
C TRP A 73 -3.08 22.81 14.71
N ARG A 74 -3.99 23.68 15.17
CA ARG A 74 -4.22 25.00 14.57
C ARG A 74 -2.97 25.87 14.66
N ALA A 75 -2.29 25.88 15.81
CA ALA A 75 -1.05 26.62 16.00
C ALA A 75 0.07 26.10 15.08
N ALA A 76 0.21 24.78 14.97
CA ALA A 76 1.13 24.14 14.03
C ALA A 76 0.83 24.50 12.57
N ALA A 77 -0.43 24.45 12.15
CA ALA A 77 -0.86 24.79 10.80
C ALA A 77 -0.60 26.27 10.46
N THR A 78 -0.85 27.18 11.41
CA THR A 78 -0.56 28.62 11.28
C THR A 78 0.94 28.86 11.11
N ARG A 79 1.78 28.13 11.87
CA ARG A 79 3.24 28.21 11.75
C ARG A 79 3.71 27.78 10.36
N ILE A 80 3.14 26.69 9.82
CA ILE A 80 3.45 26.21 8.48
C ILE A 80 3.06 27.26 7.42
N GLN A 81 1.85 27.82 7.52
CA GLN A 81 1.37 28.86 6.61
C GLN A 81 2.30 30.09 6.61
N ALA A 82 2.70 30.54 7.80
CA ALA A 82 3.61 31.68 7.95
C ALA A 82 4.98 31.40 7.31
N ALA A 83 5.54 30.22 7.51
CA ALA A 83 6.81 29.82 6.89
C ALA A 83 6.72 29.81 5.35
N ILE A 84 5.62 29.28 4.79
CA ILE A 84 5.41 29.26 3.34
C ILE A 84 5.25 30.68 2.80
N ARG A 85 4.45 31.53 3.47
CA ARG A 85 4.29 32.93 3.09
C ARG A 85 5.61 33.69 3.13
N GLN A 86 6.43 33.49 4.16
CA GLN A 86 7.72 34.14 4.29
C GLN A 86 8.69 33.71 3.18
N ALA A 87 8.75 32.41 2.86
CA ALA A 87 9.68 31.89 1.86
C ALA A 87 9.25 32.22 0.41
N THR A 88 7.95 32.23 0.14
CA THR A 88 7.42 32.28 -1.23
C THR A 88 6.71 33.59 -1.58
N GLY A 89 6.27 34.37 -0.59
CA GLY A 89 5.37 35.50 -0.76
C GLY A 89 3.89 35.12 -0.92
N VAL A 90 3.53 33.83 -0.89
CA VAL A 90 2.16 33.34 -1.11
C VAL A 90 1.61 32.72 0.18
N SER A 91 0.39 33.11 0.56
CA SER A 91 -0.33 32.47 1.65
C SER A 91 -1.21 31.35 1.10
N LEU A 92 -1.07 30.13 1.63
CA LEU A 92 -1.98 29.03 1.31
C LEU A 92 -3.31 29.19 2.07
N PRO A 93 -4.44 28.75 1.51
CA PRO A 93 -5.69 28.62 2.28
C PRO A 93 -5.48 27.73 3.51
N LEU A 94 -6.08 28.12 4.63
CA LEU A 94 -6.05 27.40 5.89
C LEU A 94 -7.48 27.02 6.26
N LYS A 95 -7.74 25.72 6.44
CA LYS A 95 -9.06 25.17 6.75
C LYS A 95 -8.97 24.14 7.86
N THR A 96 -10.02 24.02 8.66
CA THR A 96 -10.21 22.80 9.45
C THR A 96 -10.59 21.65 8.53
N ASP A 97 -10.47 20.41 9.01
CA ASP A 97 -11.01 19.28 8.27
C ASP A 97 -12.51 19.49 8.01
N GLN A 98 -13.29 19.94 9.00
CA GLN A 98 -14.71 20.31 8.88
C GLN A 98 -15.04 21.21 7.67
N GLN A 99 -14.17 22.18 7.37
CA GLN A 99 -14.37 23.17 6.29
C GLN A 99 -13.89 22.71 4.91
N LEU A 100 -13.08 21.65 4.83
CA LEU A 100 -12.56 21.11 3.57
C LEU A 100 -13.66 20.33 2.85
N THR A 101 -13.97 20.69 1.61
CA THR A 101 -14.96 19.96 0.80
C THR A 101 -14.35 18.72 0.15
N ALA A 102 -15.20 17.80 -0.32
CA ALA A 102 -14.75 16.60 -1.01
C ALA A 102 -14.03 16.92 -2.33
N GLU A 103 -14.55 17.91 -3.08
CA GLU A 103 -13.98 18.36 -4.35
C GLU A 103 -12.58 18.94 -4.15
N GLU A 104 -12.40 19.79 -3.13
CA GLU A 104 -11.09 20.34 -2.78
C GLU A 104 -10.10 19.23 -2.39
N ALA A 105 -10.56 18.28 -1.57
CA ALA A 105 -9.73 17.16 -1.15
C ALA A 105 -9.32 16.22 -2.31
N GLN A 106 -10.11 16.19 -3.39
CA GLN A 106 -9.82 15.40 -4.58
C GLN A 106 -8.95 16.14 -5.59
N GLN A 107 -9.13 17.46 -5.75
CA GLN A 107 -8.54 18.21 -6.87
C GLN A 107 -7.24 18.95 -6.52
N THR A 108 -6.93 19.15 -5.23
CA THR A 108 -5.81 19.99 -4.81
C THR A 108 -4.80 19.24 -3.97
N ASN A 109 -3.56 19.73 -3.94
CA ASN A 109 -2.58 19.22 -2.99
C ASN A 109 -2.96 19.65 -1.56
N LEU A 110 -2.67 18.82 -0.57
CA LEU A 110 -3.01 19.12 0.83
C LEU A 110 -1.79 19.04 1.73
N ILE A 111 -1.74 19.91 2.74
CA ILE A 111 -0.91 19.72 3.93
C ILE A 111 -1.85 19.35 5.07
N LEU A 112 -1.77 18.12 5.56
CA LEU A 112 -2.60 17.59 6.62
C LEU A 112 -1.87 17.73 7.96
N VAL A 113 -2.52 18.41 8.91
CA VAL A 113 -2.00 18.62 10.27
C VAL A 113 -2.98 18.02 11.27
N GLY A 114 -2.78 16.74 11.58
CA GLY A 114 -3.70 15.94 12.39
C GLY A 114 -3.22 14.51 12.48
N MET A 115 -4.00 13.66 13.14
CA MET A 115 -3.77 12.23 13.29
C MET A 115 -5.10 11.46 13.15
N LEU A 116 -5.04 10.13 13.17
CA LEU A 116 -6.19 9.22 13.00
C LEU A 116 -7.44 9.70 13.78
N ASP A 117 -7.30 10.00 15.06
CA ASP A 117 -8.46 10.20 15.94
C ASP A 117 -9.08 11.61 15.84
N ASN A 118 -8.43 12.56 15.15
CA ASN A 118 -8.87 13.95 15.14
C ASN A 118 -8.87 14.63 13.76
N HIS A 119 -8.63 13.87 12.69
CA HIS A 119 -8.65 14.42 11.34
C HIS A 119 -9.22 13.40 10.35
N ARG A 120 -10.42 13.67 9.82
CA ARG A 120 -11.17 12.67 9.03
C ARG A 120 -10.43 12.13 7.80
N LEU A 121 -9.69 12.99 7.11
CA LEU A 121 -8.93 12.58 5.93
C LEU A 121 -7.69 11.74 6.31
N VAL A 122 -7.05 12.04 7.44
CA VAL A 122 -5.96 11.21 7.96
C VAL A 122 -6.50 9.85 8.38
N ALA A 123 -7.71 9.78 8.98
CA ALA A 123 -8.37 8.51 9.26
C ALA A 123 -8.60 7.68 7.98
N ARG A 124 -9.11 8.31 6.91
CA ARG A 124 -9.28 7.63 5.61
C ARG A 124 -7.95 7.11 5.07
N LEU A 125 -6.89 7.90 5.13
CA LEU A 125 -5.55 7.49 4.69
C LEU A 125 -5.00 6.33 5.53
N TYR A 126 -5.24 6.35 6.84
CA TYR A 126 -4.83 5.31 7.77
C TYR A 126 -5.52 3.98 7.47
N HIS A 127 -6.85 4.00 7.30
CA HIS A 127 -7.62 2.79 6.99
C HIS A 127 -7.30 2.21 5.61
N ASN A 128 -6.77 3.03 4.69
CA ASN A 128 -6.26 2.59 3.39
C ASN A 128 -4.73 2.37 3.38
N ILE A 129 -4.07 2.38 4.55
CA ILE A 129 -2.66 2.02 4.74
C ILE A 129 -1.67 3.02 4.08
N PHE A 130 -2.14 4.15 3.57
CA PHE A 130 -1.29 5.21 2.99
C PHE A 130 -0.48 5.98 4.04
N ALA A 131 -0.98 6.02 5.28
CA ALA A 131 -0.34 6.69 6.39
C ALA A 131 -0.42 5.84 7.66
N CYS A 132 0.51 6.10 8.57
CA CYS A 132 0.46 5.61 9.93
C CYS A 132 0.74 6.82 10.82
N LEU A 133 -0.29 7.31 11.49
CA LEU A 133 -0.19 8.32 12.53
C LEU A 133 -1.44 8.24 13.41
N ASP A 134 -1.28 7.56 14.54
CA ASP A 134 -2.26 7.42 15.61
C ASP A 134 -1.58 7.79 16.94
N VAL A 135 -2.30 7.66 18.07
CA VAL A 135 -1.78 7.95 19.41
C VAL A 135 -0.61 7.06 19.84
N GLY A 136 -0.46 5.86 19.29
CA GLY A 136 0.56 4.88 19.66
C GLY A 136 1.85 4.95 18.86
N TYR A 137 1.86 5.69 17.74
CA TYR A 137 2.91 5.55 16.72
C TYR A 137 4.22 6.31 16.99
N THR A 138 4.18 7.63 17.21
CA THR A 138 5.41 8.44 17.28
C THR A 138 5.93 8.66 18.70
N GLY A 139 5.03 8.53 19.69
CA GLY A 139 5.27 8.98 21.06
C GLY A 139 5.02 10.50 21.25
N GLU A 140 5.24 11.00 22.45
CA GLU A 140 4.82 12.34 22.91
C GLU A 140 5.40 13.51 22.10
N LYS A 141 6.71 13.45 21.82
CA LYS A 141 7.47 14.44 21.05
C LYS A 141 7.97 13.89 19.71
N GLY A 142 7.64 12.64 19.38
CA GLY A 142 7.87 12.11 18.05
C GLY A 142 6.97 12.77 17.01
N TYR A 143 7.37 12.70 15.74
CA TYR A 143 6.62 13.26 14.63
C TYR A 143 6.92 12.57 13.30
N VAL A 144 6.05 12.81 12.32
CA VAL A 144 6.17 12.39 10.93
C VAL A 144 6.01 13.60 10.00
N ILE A 145 6.81 13.63 8.94
CA ILE A 145 6.62 14.46 7.75
C ILE A 145 6.71 13.53 6.56
N ARG A 146 5.60 13.33 5.84
CA ARG A 146 5.58 12.38 4.74
C ARG A 146 4.72 12.81 3.56
N SER A 147 5.20 12.52 2.35
CA SER A 147 4.40 12.60 1.14
C SER A 147 3.56 11.34 0.96
N ILE A 148 2.36 11.55 0.43
CA ILE A 148 1.39 10.53 0.03
C ILE A 148 0.90 10.98 -1.34
N HIS A 149 1.34 10.32 -2.40
CA HIS A 149 1.12 10.82 -3.75
C HIS A 149 -0.21 10.31 -4.30
N ALA A 150 -1.05 11.24 -4.73
CA ALA A 150 -2.34 11.01 -5.38
C ALA A 150 -3.13 9.77 -4.87
N PRO A 151 -3.38 9.63 -3.54
CA PRO A 151 -3.90 8.40 -2.93
C PRO A 151 -5.29 8.00 -3.44
N PHE A 152 -6.05 8.95 -4.00
CA PHE A 152 -7.37 8.74 -4.60
C PHE A 152 -7.45 9.23 -6.05
N GLY A 153 -6.32 9.25 -6.77
CA GLY A 153 -6.24 9.68 -8.18
C GLY A 153 -6.21 11.20 -8.40
N GLY A 154 -6.07 11.98 -7.32
CA GLY A 154 -6.10 13.43 -7.30
C GLY A 154 -4.77 14.09 -6.93
N GLY A 155 -4.84 15.17 -6.14
CA GLY A 155 -3.67 15.86 -5.59
C GLY A 155 -2.88 15.02 -4.58
N ASN A 156 -1.61 15.38 -4.39
CA ASN A 156 -0.73 14.82 -3.38
C ASN A 156 -1.05 15.37 -1.99
N MET A 157 -0.74 14.60 -0.96
CA MET A 157 -0.92 15.00 0.43
C MET A 157 0.41 14.94 1.18
N LEU A 158 0.70 15.97 1.98
CA LEU A 158 1.80 16.00 2.94
C LEU A 158 1.22 15.88 4.34
N LEU A 159 1.48 14.76 5.03
CA LEU A 159 1.13 14.62 6.44
C LEU A 159 2.26 15.21 7.30
N VAL A 160 1.93 16.21 8.12
CA VAL A 160 2.85 16.90 9.04
C VAL A 160 2.25 16.89 10.43
N GLY A 161 2.70 15.98 11.30
CA GLY A 161 2.12 15.85 12.64
C GLY A 161 2.84 14.85 13.54
N GLY A 162 2.38 14.76 14.79
CA GLY A 162 2.79 13.74 15.75
C GLY A 162 1.55 13.16 16.45
N SER A 163 1.74 12.07 17.19
CA SER A 163 0.68 11.44 18.01
C SER A 163 0.04 12.41 19.00
N TYR A 164 0.77 13.46 19.40
CA TYR A 164 0.33 14.46 20.37
C TYR A 164 0.71 15.88 19.94
N GLY A 165 0.14 16.88 20.62
CA GLY A 165 0.42 18.30 20.40
C GLY A 165 1.91 18.68 20.40
N PRO A 166 2.72 18.27 21.41
CA PRO A 166 4.15 18.57 21.43
C PRO A 166 4.92 18.04 20.22
N GLY A 167 4.66 16.80 19.82
CA GLY A 167 5.21 16.22 18.59
C GLY A 167 4.76 16.96 17.33
N THR A 168 3.47 17.32 17.25
CA THR A 168 2.91 18.10 16.13
C THR A 168 3.57 19.48 15.99
N LYS A 169 3.85 20.16 17.11
CA LYS A 169 4.61 21.42 17.11
C LYS A 169 6.01 21.22 16.52
N LEU A 170 6.73 20.18 16.93
CA LEU A 170 8.05 19.85 16.40
C LEU A 170 8.00 19.48 14.90
N ALA A 171 6.94 18.80 14.47
CA ALA A 171 6.69 18.51 13.05
C ALA A 171 6.59 19.80 12.23
N ALA A 172 5.80 20.77 12.70
CA ALA A 172 5.65 22.06 12.04
C ALA A 172 6.95 22.88 12.01
N GLU A 173 7.76 22.81 13.07
CA GLU A 173 9.09 23.43 13.13
C GLU A 173 10.08 22.80 12.13
N ALA A 174 10.12 21.47 12.08
CA ALA A 174 10.95 20.74 11.13
C ALA A 174 10.49 21.00 9.68
N PHE A 175 9.18 21.00 9.42
CA PHE A 175 8.64 21.30 8.10
C PHE A 175 8.89 22.75 7.69
N ALA A 176 8.72 23.73 8.59
CA ALA A 176 9.08 25.12 8.33
C ALA A 176 10.57 25.29 7.97
N SER A 177 11.44 24.48 8.57
CA SER A 177 12.87 24.47 8.22
C SER A 177 13.11 23.93 6.79
N LEU A 178 12.36 22.90 6.37
CA LEU A 178 12.37 22.43 4.98
C LEU A 178 11.84 23.53 4.03
N VAL A 179 10.74 24.20 4.38
CA VAL A 179 10.19 25.31 3.60
C VAL A 179 11.21 26.44 3.44
N LYS A 180 11.95 26.81 4.51
CA LYS A 180 13.01 27.82 4.43
C LYS A 180 14.16 27.39 3.51
N LYS A 181 14.51 26.10 3.54
CA LYS A 181 15.61 25.54 2.73
C LYS A 181 15.26 25.47 1.25
N HIS A 182 14.03 25.06 0.92
CA HIS A 182 13.61 24.72 -0.44
C HIS A 182 12.75 25.80 -1.11
N GLY A 183 12.07 26.64 -0.32
CA GLY A 183 11.18 27.67 -0.83
C GLY A 183 11.93 28.79 -1.54
N ARG A 184 11.38 29.22 -2.66
CA ARG A 184 11.82 30.36 -3.44
C ARG A 184 10.66 31.32 -3.62
N ARG A 185 10.95 32.59 -3.92
CA ARG A 185 9.91 33.56 -4.27
C ARG A 185 9.04 32.97 -5.38
N ARG A 186 7.72 32.90 -5.14
CA ARG A 186 6.69 32.39 -6.06
C ARG A 186 6.74 30.89 -6.38
N GLU A 187 7.62 30.10 -5.76
CA GLU A 187 7.76 28.66 -6.05
C GLU A 187 8.11 27.86 -4.80
N LEU A 188 7.38 26.77 -4.56
CA LEU A 188 7.70 25.78 -3.55
C LEU A 188 7.12 24.44 -3.97
N VAL A 189 8.00 23.49 -4.24
CA VAL A 189 7.69 22.11 -4.60
C VAL A 189 8.54 21.21 -3.72
N PHE A 190 7.94 20.15 -3.21
CA PHE A 190 8.68 19.07 -2.55
C PHE A 190 8.57 17.80 -3.38
N GLU A 191 9.69 17.11 -3.57
CA GLU A 191 9.67 15.71 -3.98
C GLU A 191 9.18 14.83 -2.80
N ARG A 192 9.45 13.53 -2.85
CA ARG A 192 9.09 12.59 -1.78
C ARG A 192 9.75 12.95 -0.45
N LEU A 193 8.92 13.16 0.56
CA LEU A 193 9.34 13.28 1.97
C LEU A 193 8.96 12.00 2.71
N LEU A 194 9.87 11.50 3.54
CA LEU A 194 9.61 10.42 4.49
C LEU A 194 10.52 10.59 5.70
N VAL A 195 10.08 11.44 6.63
CA VAL A 195 10.78 11.73 7.88
C VAL A 195 9.97 11.16 9.03
N LEU A 196 10.61 10.36 9.87
CA LEU A 196 10.05 9.84 11.12
C LEU A 196 11.02 10.11 12.26
N LYS A 197 10.51 10.71 13.33
CA LYS A 197 11.18 10.81 14.63
C LYS A 197 10.31 10.14 15.67
N GLN A 198 10.89 9.20 16.40
CA GLN A 198 10.25 8.52 17.52
C GLN A 198 11.04 8.83 18.78
N ASP A 199 10.35 9.14 19.87
CA ASP A 199 10.98 9.46 21.16
C ASP A 199 10.82 8.34 22.21
N GLY A 200 10.05 7.29 21.89
CA GLY A 200 9.80 6.15 22.76
C GLY A 200 8.92 6.44 23.99
N LYS A 201 8.53 7.70 24.23
CA LYS A 201 7.69 8.07 25.37
C LYS A 201 6.22 8.03 24.97
N LYS A 202 5.39 7.33 25.75
CA LYS A 202 3.97 7.06 25.40
C LYS A 202 3.77 6.36 24.04
N GLN A 203 4.85 5.87 23.44
CA GLN A 203 4.78 5.05 22.24
C GLN A 203 4.27 3.67 22.63
N GLN A 204 3.23 3.20 21.95
CA GLN A 204 2.66 1.87 22.18
C GLN A 204 3.19 0.87 21.14
N GLU A 205 3.52 1.35 19.95
CA GLU A 205 4.05 0.51 18.90
C GLU A 205 5.52 0.16 19.09
N THR A 206 5.87 -1.08 18.77
CA THR A 206 7.28 -1.51 18.73
C THR A 206 8.05 -0.73 17.68
N ARG A 207 9.14 -0.11 18.10
CA ARG A 207 10.06 0.60 17.19
C ARG A 207 10.66 -0.38 16.17
N ILE A 208 10.56 0.00 14.90
CA ILE A 208 11.20 -0.72 13.80
C ILE A 208 12.65 -0.25 13.72
N GLY A 209 13.58 -1.15 14.04
CA GLY A 209 15.01 -0.88 13.89
C GLY A 209 15.45 -0.85 12.43
N LEU A 210 16.50 -0.08 12.16
CA LEU A 210 17.19 -0.09 10.86
C LEU A 210 17.87 -1.44 10.63
N LEU A 211 17.86 -1.92 9.39
CA LEU A 211 18.67 -3.06 9.01
C LEU A 211 20.15 -2.67 8.91
N THR A 212 20.99 -3.68 9.12
CA THR A 212 22.39 -3.65 8.70
C THR A 212 22.51 -4.37 7.37
N ASP A 213 23.62 -4.21 6.67
CA ASP A 213 23.88 -4.93 5.41
C ASP A 213 23.79 -6.46 5.63
N LYS A 214 24.37 -6.96 6.74
CA LYS A 214 24.30 -8.37 7.12
C LYS A 214 22.85 -8.85 7.30
N THR A 215 22.00 -8.09 7.98
CA THR A 215 20.60 -8.51 8.24
C THR A 215 19.72 -8.34 7.01
N ARG A 216 20.01 -7.36 6.15
CA ARG A 216 19.42 -7.24 4.81
C ARG A 216 19.73 -8.46 3.95
N ASP A 217 21.01 -8.81 3.79
CA ASP A 217 21.43 -9.91 2.92
C ASP A 217 20.85 -11.25 3.41
N ALA A 218 20.82 -11.45 4.73
CA ALA A 218 20.17 -12.60 5.33
C ALA A 218 18.65 -12.63 5.08
N ALA A 219 17.98 -11.48 5.05
CA ALA A 219 16.56 -11.39 4.72
C ALA A 219 16.28 -11.71 3.24
N ILE A 220 17.09 -11.16 2.32
CA ILE A 220 17.01 -11.47 0.88
C ILE A 220 17.20 -12.97 0.65
N LYS A 221 18.26 -13.55 1.22
CA LYS A 221 18.55 -14.99 1.11
C LYS A 221 17.39 -15.83 1.64
N ARG A 222 16.79 -15.44 2.78
CA ARG A 222 15.65 -16.15 3.36
C ARG A 222 14.44 -16.14 2.43
N ILE A 223 14.07 -14.98 1.88
CA ILE A 223 12.92 -14.86 0.96
C ILE A 223 13.15 -15.74 -0.29
N ARG A 224 14.33 -15.67 -0.91
CA ARG A 224 14.68 -16.50 -2.07
C ARG A 224 14.61 -17.99 -1.76
N ASN A 225 15.19 -18.40 -0.62
CA ASN A 225 15.14 -19.80 -0.18
C ASN A 225 13.73 -20.29 0.10
N THR A 226 12.82 -19.40 0.54
CA THR A 226 11.42 -19.73 0.73
C THR A 226 10.73 -19.98 -0.61
N PHE A 227 10.92 -19.10 -1.61
CA PHE A 227 10.36 -19.31 -2.96
C PHE A 227 10.94 -20.51 -3.70
N ALA A 228 12.17 -20.92 -3.39
CA ALA A 228 12.77 -22.13 -3.96
C ALA A 228 12.10 -23.44 -3.49
N LYS A 229 11.24 -23.40 -2.47
CA LYS A 229 10.54 -24.57 -1.93
C LYS A 229 9.09 -24.60 -2.43
N ALA A 230 8.69 -25.71 -3.04
CA ALA A 230 7.33 -25.92 -3.52
C ALA A 230 6.30 -25.69 -2.40
N GLY A 231 5.22 -24.95 -2.70
CA GLY A 231 4.13 -24.67 -1.76
C GLY A 231 4.45 -23.68 -0.63
N GLN A 232 5.62 -23.03 -0.65
CA GLN A 232 6.01 -22.05 0.39
C GLN A 232 5.85 -20.59 -0.05
N GLY A 233 5.22 -20.33 -1.21
CA GLY A 233 5.07 -18.96 -1.74
C GLY A 233 4.34 -18.02 -0.77
N ARG A 234 3.39 -18.52 0.05
CA ARG A 234 2.77 -17.75 1.17
C ARG A 234 3.82 -17.13 2.10
N GLY A 235 4.80 -17.91 2.54
CA GLY A 235 5.87 -17.43 3.41
C GLY A 235 6.79 -16.43 2.70
N GLY A 236 7.05 -16.64 1.40
CA GLY A 236 7.83 -15.74 0.58
C GLY A 236 7.17 -14.36 0.48
N VAL A 237 5.89 -14.34 0.11
CA VAL A 237 5.11 -13.10 -0.03
C VAL A 237 4.87 -12.40 1.30
N ALA A 238 4.58 -13.14 2.39
CA ALA A 238 4.52 -12.55 3.72
C ALA A 238 5.83 -11.83 4.08
N GLY A 239 6.97 -12.41 3.68
CA GLY A 239 8.29 -11.78 3.79
C GLY A 239 8.37 -10.47 3.00
N ILE A 240 7.96 -10.46 1.73
CA ILE A 240 7.93 -9.26 0.88
C ILE A 240 7.11 -8.14 1.54
N VAL A 241 5.84 -8.40 1.84
CA VAL A 241 4.91 -7.41 2.40
C VAL A 241 5.43 -6.85 3.72
N LYS A 242 5.99 -7.70 4.60
CA LYS A 242 6.60 -7.28 5.86
C LYS A 242 7.69 -6.23 5.66
N HIS A 243 8.55 -6.37 4.64
CA HIS A 243 9.63 -5.43 4.39
C HIS A 243 9.13 -4.10 3.79
N ALA A 244 8.09 -4.11 2.96
CA ALA A 244 7.42 -2.88 2.53
C ALA A 244 6.77 -2.12 3.70
N ILE A 245 6.02 -2.82 4.56
CA ILE A 245 5.41 -2.20 5.74
C ILE A 245 6.46 -1.65 6.69
N ARG A 246 7.60 -2.34 6.85
CA ARG A 246 8.72 -1.84 7.65
C ARG A 246 9.41 -0.62 7.05
N TYR A 247 9.60 -0.57 5.73
CA TYR A 247 10.07 0.63 5.05
C TYR A 247 9.12 1.80 5.32
N HIS A 248 7.84 1.59 5.06
CA HIS A 248 6.80 2.61 5.15
C HIS A 248 6.59 3.14 6.59
N ARG A 249 6.54 2.24 7.58
CA ARG A 249 6.29 2.60 9.00
C ARG A 249 7.58 2.88 9.78
N GLY A 250 8.73 2.46 9.29
CA GLY A 250 10.03 2.63 9.95
C GLY A 250 10.80 3.89 9.54
N GLY A 251 10.19 4.77 8.74
CA GLY A 251 10.83 6.02 8.29
C GLY A 251 11.76 5.86 7.10
N GLY A 252 11.54 4.86 6.24
CA GLY A 252 12.18 4.80 4.92
C GLY A 252 13.58 4.20 4.87
N ASP A 253 13.90 3.21 5.72
CA ASP A 253 15.20 2.52 5.67
C ASP A 253 15.48 1.92 4.27
N PRO A 254 16.46 2.43 3.50
CA PRO A 254 16.72 1.97 2.13
C PRO A 254 16.96 0.46 2.03
N ARG A 255 17.52 -0.14 3.08
CA ARG A 255 17.76 -1.59 3.12
C ARG A 255 16.47 -2.40 3.17
N GLN A 256 15.40 -1.88 3.79
CA GLN A 256 14.09 -2.52 3.73
C GLN A 256 13.54 -2.50 2.29
N ALA A 257 13.77 -1.40 1.56
CA ALA A 257 13.38 -1.27 0.16
C ALA A 257 14.18 -2.22 -0.75
N GLU A 258 15.48 -2.40 -0.50
CA GLU A 258 16.33 -3.39 -1.18
C GLU A 258 15.82 -4.83 -0.97
N VAL A 259 15.45 -5.19 0.27
CA VAL A 259 14.84 -6.52 0.54
C VAL A 259 13.52 -6.68 -0.19
N TYR A 260 12.66 -5.65 -0.18
CA TYR A 260 11.39 -5.68 -0.89
C TYR A 260 11.59 -5.86 -2.40
N LYS A 261 12.48 -5.09 -3.01
CA LYS A 261 12.83 -5.18 -4.43
C LYS A 261 13.32 -6.58 -4.81
N ALA A 262 14.28 -7.12 -4.06
CA ALA A 262 14.81 -8.46 -4.30
C ALA A 262 13.77 -9.56 -4.10
N GLY A 263 12.83 -9.36 -3.15
CA GLY A 263 11.72 -10.26 -2.92
C GLY A 263 10.69 -10.25 -4.06
N MET A 264 10.33 -9.06 -4.58
CA MET A 264 9.47 -8.93 -5.77
C MET A 264 10.10 -9.63 -6.98
N GLN A 265 11.42 -9.49 -7.17
CA GLN A 265 12.14 -10.23 -8.20
C GLN A 265 12.03 -11.75 -7.99
N ALA A 266 12.30 -12.24 -6.79
CA ALA A 266 12.22 -13.68 -6.48
C ALA A 266 10.80 -14.24 -6.70
N MET A 267 9.76 -13.46 -6.40
CA MET A 267 8.37 -13.85 -6.67
C MET A 267 8.09 -13.97 -8.17
N ARG A 268 8.59 -13.03 -8.99
CA ARG A 268 8.45 -13.12 -10.46
C ARG A 268 9.18 -14.34 -11.02
N GLU A 269 10.40 -14.60 -10.54
CA GLU A 269 11.17 -15.80 -10.91
C GLU A 269 10.43 -17.09 -10.52
N TYR A 270 9.82 -17.12 -9.34
CA TYR A 270 8.98 -18.22 -8.89
C TYR A 270 7.76 -18.42 -9.81
N TYR A 271 7.02 -17.36 -10.14
CA TYR A 271 5.89 -17.43 -11.07
C TYR A 271 6.26 -17.93 -12.47
N ALA A 272 7.44 -17.53 -12.96
CA ALA A 272 7.92 -17.93 -14.28
C ALA A 272 8.33 -19.41 -14.36
N ASN A 273 8.72 -20.02 -13.24
CA ASN A 273 9.36 -21.33 -13.21
C ASN A 273 8.55 -22.42 -12.51
N ASP A 274 7.57 -22.08 -11.67
CA ASP A 274 6.78 -23.06 -10.94
C ASP A 274 5.92 -23.93 -11.88
N ALA A 275 6.09 -25.25 -11.79
CA ALA A 275 5.44 -26.20 -12.68
C ALA A 275 3.92 -26.28 -12.45
N TYR A 276 3.45 -26.07 -11.22
CA TYR A 276 2.03 -26.07 -10.90
C TYR A 276 1.32 -24.86 -11.51
N ILE A 277 1.93 -23.67 -11.37
CA ILE A 277 1.42 -22.43 -11.98
C ILE A 277 1.31 -22.59 -13.50
N LYS A 278 2.36 -23.10 -14.14
CA LYS A 278 2.40 -23.24 -15.61
C LYS A 278 1.42 -24.28 -16.16
N LYS A 279 1.16 -25.36 -15.42
CA LYS A 279 0.33 -26.49 -15.89
C LYS A 279 -1.17 -26.25 -15.72
N GLU A 280 -1.56 -25.57 -14.65
CA GLU A 280 -2.98 -25.46 -14.26
C GLU A 280 -3.65 -24.16 -14.74
N GLY A 281 -2.86 -23.19 -15.22
CA GLY A 281 -3.35 -21.93 -15.77
C GLY A 281 -3.77 -20.90 -14.71
N LEU A 282 -4.49 -19.87 -15.14
CA LEU A 282 -4.85 -18.72 -14.31
C LEU A 282 -6.00 -19.03 -13.34
N ALA A 283 -6.91 -19.93 -13.71
CA ALA A 283 -8.05 -20.33 -12.88
C ALA A 283 -7.77 -21.49 -11.91
N ARG A 284 -6.49 -21.87 -11.72
CA ARG A 284 -6.07 -23.00 -10.87
C ARG A 284 -6.58 -22.86 -9.43
N TYR A 285 -6.71 -23.93 -8.64
CA TYR A 285 -7.04 -23.84 -7.20
C TYR A 285 -5.88 -23.24 -6.38
N ASP A 286 -6.15 -22.64 -5.21
CA ASP A 286 -5.10 -21.97 -4.43
C ASP A 286 -4.37 -22.98 -3.54
N ARG A 287 -3.16 -23.35 -3.95
CA ARG A 287 -2.19 -24.05 -3.10
C ARG A 287 -1.08 -23.11 -2.62
N ASP A 288 -1.26 -21.82 -2.84
CA ASP A 288 -0.22 -20.82 -2.69
C ASP A 288 -0.78 -19.52 -2.11
N PHE A 289 -0.25 -18.35 -2.46
CA PHE A 289 -0.51 -17.11 -1.74
C PHE A 289 -1.59 -16.22 -2.33
N ARG A 290 -2.06 -16.48 -3.55
CA ARG A 290 -2.84 -15.48 -4.30
C ARG A 290 -4.12 -15.06 -3.59
N ASP A 291 -4.87 -15.97 -2.98
CA ASP A 291 -6.14 -15.63 -2.34
C ASP A 291 -5.92 -14.92 -0.99
N SER A 292 -4.76 -15.16 -0.35
CA SER A 292 -4.46 -14.63 0.98
C SER A 292 -3.62 -13.35 0.95
N TRP A 293 -2.86 -13.10 -0.11
CA TRP A 293 -1.80 -12.08 -0.12
C TRP A 293 -1.80 -11.13 -1.33
N THR A 294 -2.61 -11.35 -2.37
CA THR A 294 -2.65 -10.42 -3.53
C THR A 294 -2.97 -8.99 -3.09
N HIS A 295 -3.86 -8.81 -2.11
CA HIS A 295 -4.14 -7.49 -1.52
C HIS A 295 -2.91 -6.86 -0.85
N GLY A 296 -2.19 -7.64 -0.03
CA GLY A 296 -0.98 -7.18 0.65
C GLY A 296 0.12 -6.81 -0.34
N LEU A 297 0.23 -7.54 -1.45
CA LEU A 297 1.16 -7.22 -2.53
C LEU A 297 0.78 -5.91 -3.23
N ALA A 298 -0.48 -5.73 -3.61
CA ALA A 298 -0.93 -4.50 -4.27
C ALA A 298 -0.75 -3.27 -3.37
N ILE A 299 -1.16 -3.35 -2.11
CA ILE A 299 -0.93 -2.29 -1.12
C ILE A 299 0.56 -2.02 -0.98
N SER A 300 1.38 -3.07 -0.80
CA SER A 300 2.82 -2.90 -0.66
C SER A 300 3.47 -2.26 -1.88
N TRP A 301 2.98 -2.58 -3.09
CA TRP A 301 3.50 -2.03 -4.33
C TRP A 301 3.18 -0.55 -4.44
N ASP A 302 1.94 -0.16 -4.18
CA ASP A 302 1.51 1.24 -4.16
C ASP A 302 2.39 2.09 -3.21
N LEU A 303 2.70 1.57 -2.02
CA LEU A 303 3.57 2.26 -1.07
C LEU A 303 5.04 2.39 -1.51
N MET A 304 5.51 1.44 -2.33
CA MET A 304 6.93 1.23 -2.64
C MET A 304 7.32 1.66 -4.05
N GLU A 305 6.40 1.73 -5.00
CA GLU A 305 6.68 2.04 -6.41
C GLU A 305 7.44 3.37 -6.53
N GLU A 306 7.01 4.37 -5.77
CA GLU A 306 7.58 5.72 -5.75
C GLU A 306 8.78 5.87 -4.79
N SER A 307 9.35 4.78 -4.28
CA SER A 307 10.50 4.85 -3.36
C SER A 307 11.82 5.21 -4.06
N GLY A 308 11.84 5.19 -5.39
CA GLY A 308 13.03 5.45 -6.21
C GLY A 308 13.96 4.25 -6.39
N VAL A 309 13.63 3.08 -5.83
CA VAL A 309 14.47 1.87 -5.97
C VAL A 309 14.19 1.06 -7.25
N PHE A 310 13.10 1.35 -7.95
CA PHE A 310 12.68 0.64 -9.16
C PHE A 310 12.89 1.49 -10.40
N ASP A 311 13.45 0.90 -11.46
CA ASP A 311 13.43 1.50 -12.79
C ASP A 311 12.09 1.26 -13.52
N ASP A 312 11.88 1.89 -14.68
CA ASP A 312 10.65 1.75 -15.45
C ASP A 312 10.37 0.30 -15.91
N ALA A 313 11.41 -0.48 -16.20
CA ALA A 313 11.23 -1.86 -16.64
C ALA A 313 10.80 -2.75 -15.47
N GLU A 314 11.37 -2.53 -14.29
CA GLU A 314 10.97 -3.19 -13.06
C GLU A 314 9.57 -2.80 -12.61
N ARG A 315 9.22 -1.50 -12.73
CA ARG A 315 7.85 -1.02 -12.51
C ARG A 315 6.86 -1.71 -13.44
N LEU A 316 7.17 -1.79 -14.73
CA LEU A 316 6.33 -2.49 -15.71
C LEU A 316 6.13 -3.95 -15.34
N ALA A 317 7.22 -4.65 -15.01
CA ALA A 317 7.17 -6.06 -14.65
C ALA A 317 6.37 -6.30 -13.36
N ASN A 318 6.54 -5.43 -12.35
CA ASN A 318 5.82 -5.53 -11.08
C ASN A 318 4.33 -5.21 -11.23
N THR A 319 3.97 -4.17 -11.98
CA THR A 319 2.57 -3.86 -12.24
C THR A 319 1.88 -4.97 -13.03
N ASN A 320 2.55 -5.53 -14.05
CA ASN A 320 1.97 -6.63 -14.84
C ASN A 320 1.82 -7.93 -14.05
N ILE A 321 2.73 -8.26 -13.13
CA ILE A 321 2.53 -9.44 -12.26
C ILE A 321 1.35 -9.21 -11.30
N LEU A 322 1.12 -8.00 -10.80
CA LEU A 322 -0.05 -7.70 -9.98
C LEU A 322 -1.36 -7.80 -10.77
N ILE A 323 -1.37 -7.35 -12.04
CA ILE A 323 -2.51 -7.56 -12.95
C ILE A 323 -2.77 -9.06 -13.13
N CYS A 324 -1.72 -9.86 -13.33
CA CYS A 324 -1.84 -11.32 -13.40
C CYS A 324 -2.48 -11.89 -12.12
N LEU A 325 -1.96 -11.53 -10.94
CA LEU A 325 -2.48 -12.00 -9.66
C LEU A 325 -3.95 -11.61 -9.43
N GLY A 326 -4.33 -10.37 -9.76
CA GLY A 326 -5.71 -9.91 -9.66
C GLY A 326 -6.65 -10.65 -10.62
N LEU A 327 -6.17 -10.93 -11.84
CA LEU A 327 -6.90 -11.71 -12.83
C LEU A 327 -7.08 -13.17 -12.38
N GLU A 328 -6.04 -13.78 -11.80
CA GLU A 328 -6.11 -15.13 -11.23
C GLU A 328 -7.16 -15.23 -10.13
N CYS A 329 -7.17 -14.29 -9.17
CA CYS A 329 -8.21 -14.24 -8.14
C CYS A 329 -9.62 -14.11 -8.74
N THR A 330 -9.77 -13.27 -9.77
CA THR A 330 -11.05 -13.06 -10.48
C THR A 330 -11.52 -14.34 -11.18
N LEU A 331 -10.64 -15.00 -11.92
CA LEU A 331 -10.93 -16.20 -12.69
C LEU A 331 -11.25 -17.38 -11.77
N TYR A 332 -10.41 -17.60 -10.75
CA TYR A 332 -10.56 -18.69 -9.79
C TYR A 332 -11.89 -18.61 -9.01
N GLN A 333 -12.25 -17.42 -8.53
CA GLN A 333 -13.50 -17.22 -7.79
C GLN A 333 -14.70 -17.00 -8.73
N HIS A 334 -14.49 -17.08 -10.05
CA HIS A 334 -15.48 -16.86 -11.10
C HIS A 334 -16.22 -15.51 -10.97
N TRP A 335 -15.51 -14.42 -10.66
CA TRP A 335 -16.08 -13.05 -10.57
C TRP A 335 -16.39 -12.42 -11.93
N GLN A 336 -16.78 -13.22 -12.92
CA GLN A 336 -17.10 -12.75 -14.26
C GLN A 336 -18.61 -12.79 -14.50
N GLY A 337 -19.12 -11.84 -15.28
CA GLY A 337 -20.52 -11.83 -15.73
C GLY A 337 -21.54 -11.69 -14.58
N ALA A 338 -22.52 -12.61 -14.54
CA ALA A 338 -23.71 -12.54 -13.68
C ALA A 338 -23.42 -12.41 -12.18
N ARG A 339 -22.26 -12.87 -11.70
CA ARG A 339 -21.84 -12.72 -10.30
C ARG A 339 -21.59 -11.25 -9.92
N VAL A 340 -20.98 -10.44 -10.78
CA VAL A 340 -20.74 -9.01 -10.49
C VAL A 340 -22.05 -8.26 -10.25
N GLU A 341 -23.06 -8.53 -11.08
CA GLU A 341 -24.38 -7.91 -10.93
C GLU A 341 -25.11 -8.38 -9.66
N SER A 342 -24.92 -9.64 -9.26
CA SER A 342 -25.42 -10.13 -7.96
C SER A 342 -24.74 -9.43 -6.78
N TRP A 343 -23.44 -9.10 -6.90
CA TRP A 343 -22.68 -8.39 -5.88
C TRP A 343 -23.03 -6.91 -5.77
N ARG A 344 -23.32 -6.23 -6.88
CA ARG A 344 -23.86 -4.86 -6.85
C ARG A 344 -25.17 -4.75 -6.07
N LYS A 345 -25.97 -5.81 -6.10
CA LYS A 345 -27.25 -5.91 -5.38
C LYS A 345 -27.08 -6.48 -3.97
N ASN A 346 -25.87 -6.90 -3.59
CA ASN A 346 -25.61 -7.48 -2.29
C ASN A 346 -25.63 -6.41 -1.20
N LYS A 347 -26.52 -6.58 -0.21
CA LYS A 347 -26.67 -5.68 0.94
C LYS A 347 -26.03 -6.24 2.21
N ASN A 348 -25.48 -7.45 2.15
CA ASN A 348 -24.87 -8.11 3.29
C ASN A 348 -23.36 -7.85 3.31
N ILE A 349 -22.81 -7.65 4.50
CA ILE A 349 -21.35 -7.67 4.69
C ILE A 349 -20.89 -9.10 4.44
N VAL A 350 -20.19 -9.32 3.33
CA VAL A 350 -19.60 -10.63 3.06
C VAL A 350 -18.23 -10.67 3.68
N HIS A 351 -18.13 -11.45 4.75
CA HIS A 351 -16.86 -11.81 5.32
C HIS A 351 -16.24 -12.90 4.43
N ASN A 352 -15.22 -12.55 3.66
CA ASN A 352 -14.27 -13.55 3.18
C ASN A 352 -12.86 -13.14 3.61
N HIS A 353 -11.95 -14.11 3.68
CA HIS A 353 -10.59 -13.88 4.11
C HIS A 353 -9.89 -12.94 3.10
N ASN A 354 -9.81 -11.66 3.44
CA ASN A 354 -8.98 -10.63 2.80
C ASN A 354 -9.23 -10.35 1.29
N THR A 355 -10.45 -10.40 0.78
CA THR A 355 -10.68 -10.01 -0.64
C THR A 355 -11.10 -8.55 -0.79
N PHE A 356 -10.64 -7.99 -1.91
CA PHE A 356 -10.60 -6.63 -2.42
C PHE A 356 -11.86 -5.74 -2.54
N PRO A 357 -13.15 -6.12 -2.33
CA PRO A 357 -14.24 -5.19 -2.64
C PRO A 357 -14.48 -4.07 -1.63
N ALA A 358 -13.80 -4.05 -0.47
CA ALA A 358 -14.10 -3.12 0.63
C ALA A 358 -13.08 -1.98 0.83
N LEU A 359 -12.06 -1.87 -0.03
CA LEU A 359 -11.02 -0.83 0.08
C LEU A 359 -11.16 0.18 -1.05
N GLY A 360 -12.22 1.01 -0.98
CA GLY A 360 -12.45 2.12 -1.90
C GLY A 360 -13.89 2.57 -1.97
#